data_AF-A0A913KJ06-F1
#
_entry.id   AF-A0A913KJ06-F1
#
_cell.length_a   1.000
_cell.length_b   1.000
_cell.length_c   1.000
_cell.angle_alpha   90.00
_cell.angle_beta   90.00
_cell.angle_gamma   90.00
#
_symmetry.space_group_name_H-M   'P 1'
#
loop_
_entity.id
_entity.type
_entity.pdbx_description
1 polymer ?
#
loop_
_entity_poly.entity_id
_entity_poly.type
_entity_poly.pdbx_seq_one_letter_code
_entity_poly.pdbx_strand_id
1 'polypeptide(L)'
;MIISNVTNNNGIEVDNSQYTRNKCLNKDPFHPGAPDVENSLHLTDEINELNSEGLVRISIRPDSHGRFGFNIKGGVDHGTPIIVSRVGANMPADLCIPRLSEGDQILFINHKDVSNQTHLQVVNMIRAASEQNYGTLELLVKPSDYVTDDVNDDNPIPDSGDAPPVPPRSYHSSIRRPSLSLEKFARNSKRLTRFSLKSSSNNPTDRDHNNSMGHRYSFSGSTLLDSMIELESHLADGSLLNQFEHLPRRKSGLTMNVSRLSENSIKNRYRDISPYDQTRVILKQGSGDYINASFVNMEFPKCGVNLRYIAAQGPLPNTYGDFWQMCWEQQVCLIVMLTAISERGRAKCHQYWPDLNHTVNFSVSSSPRISQSRGSTDLQLKTVREEIINDIAYREFDISQIPSHRASLQSVLRKQTETRRISQLQYISWPDHGVPNDTDQLISFVEQVQRIRGKSQTPIVVHCSAGIGRTGVLIAIETSINLMECNYPVKPLELVQRMREHRAMLIQTTGQFQFVCETILKVFHRNHAENLLKDSIPMTSQS
;
A
#
# COMPACT_ATOMS: atom_id res chain seq x y z
N MET A 1 -58.01 -26.42 35.18
CA MET A 1 -58.43 -27.82 34.95
C MET A 1 -57.19 -28.69 34.99
N ILE A 2 -57.30 -29.79 35.72
CA ILE A 2 -56.26 -30.78 36.06
C ILE A 2 -55.81 -31.52 34.78
N ILE A 3 -54.56 -31.98 34.67
CA ILE A 3 -54.08 -33.39 34.57
C ILE A 3 -52.61 -33.29 34.09
N SER A 4 -51.56 -33.45 34.93
CA SER A 4 -50.93 -34.64 35.54
C SER A 4 -49.72 -35.20 34.77
N ASN A 5 -48.61 -35.37 35.49
CA ASN A 5 -47.32 -35.97 35.10
C ASN A 5 -47.40 -37.43 34.67
N VAL A 6 -46.52 -37.87 33.75
CA VAL A 6 -45.93 -39.23 33.72
C VAL A 6 -44.49 -39.18 33.17
N THR A 7 -43.61 -39.90 33.86
CA THR A 7 -42.17 -40.11 33.64
C THR A 7 -41.82 -41.31 32.74
N ASN A 8 -40.60 -41.25 32.18
CA ASN A 8 -39.60 -42.31 31.94
C ASN A 8 -39.44 -43.04 30.57
N ASN A 9 -38.19 -42.94 30.12
CA ASN A 9 -37.26 -43.94 29.59
C ASN A 9 -37.14 -44.25 28.08
N ASN A 10 -35.91 -43.96 27.63
CA ASN A 10 -35.01 -44.75 26.78
C ASN A 10 -35.35 -44.93 25.29
N GLY A 11 -34.67 -44.12 24.47
CA GLY A 11 -34.30 -44.45 23.10
C GLY A 11 -33.01 -43.71 22.75
N ILE A 12 -31.89 -44.44 22.78
CA ILE A 12 -30.60 -43.98 22.26
C ILE A 12 -30.67 -44.10 20.75
N GLU A 13 -30.56 -42.98 20.03
CA GLU A 13 -29.97 -42.96 18.69
C GLU A 13 -28.97 -41.81 18.62
N VAL A 14 -27.75 -42.19 18.27
CA VAL A 14 -26.59 -41.31 18.08
C VAL A 14 -26.59 -40.90 16.61
N ASP A 15 -26.61 -39.59 16.31
CA ASP A 15 -25.81 -39.09 15.19
C ASP A 15 -25.39 -37.63 15.35
N ASN A 16 -24.20 -37.35 14.84
CA ASN A 16 -23.36 -36.18 15.05
C ASN A 16 -23.81 -34.96 14.24
N SER A 17 -23.93 -33.79 14.89
CA SER A 17 -23.59 -32.50 14.25
C SER A 17 -23.24 -31.44 15.30
N GLN A 18 -21.93 -31.15 15.41
CA GLN A 18 -21.43 -29.98 16.15
C GLN A 18 -21.69 -28.71 15.33
N TYR A 19 -22.75 -27.98 15.68
CA TYR A 19 -22.91 -26.58 15.30
C TYR A 19 -22.27 -25.69 16.37
N THR A 20 -21.13 -25.09 16.02
CA THR A 20 -20.48 -24.00 16.76
C THR A 20 -21.37 -22.76 16.80
N ARG A 21 -21.76 -22.38 18.01
CA ARG A 21 -22.57 -21.21 18.34
C ARG A 21 -21.64 -20.02 18.63
N ASN A 22 -21.25 -19.25 17.61
CA ASN A 22 -20.64 -17.93 17.82
C ASN A 22 -21.75 -16.87 17.90
N LYS A 23 -22.05 -16.45 19.13
CA LYS A 23 -22.96 -15.34 19.43
C LYS A 23 -22.42 -14.03 18.86
N CYS A 24 -23.29 -13.31 18.14
CA CYS A 24 -23.17 -11.89 17.86
C CYS A 24 -22.79 -11.10 19.12
N LEU A 25 -21.72 -10.32 19.04
CA LEU A 25 -21.46 -9.22 19.95
C LEU A 25 -22.28 -8.01 19.47
N ASN A 26 -23.36 -7.71 20.19
CA ASN A 26 -23.97 -6.39 20.17
C ASN A 26 -22.89 -5.36 20.56
N LYS A 27 -22.68 -4.34 19.72
CA LYS A 27 -21.77 -3.24 20.03
C LYS A 27 -22.33 -2.44 21.22
N ASP A 28 -21.55 -2.40 22.29
CA ASP A 28 -21.85 -1.69 23.53
C ASP A 28 -21.76 -0.16 23.31
N PRO A 29 -22.79 0.64 23.63
CA PRO A 29 -22.74 2.10 23.57
C PRO A 29 -21.70 2.73 24.53
N PHE A 30 -21.07 1.94 25.42
CA PHE A 30 -19.97 2.37 26.28
C PHE A 30 -18.56 2.07 25.72
N HIS A 31 -18.43 1.83 24.40
CA HIS A 31 -17.13 1.59 23.75
C HIS A 31 -16.18 2.79 23.89
N PRO A 32 -14.90 2.61 24.26
CA PRO A 32 -13.92 3.68 24.55
C PRO A 32 -13.52 4.57 23.34
N GLY A 33 -14.13 4.35 22.18
CA GLY A 33 -13.99 5.14 20.96
C GLY A 33 -15.28 5.84 20.49
N ALA A 34 -16.33 5.85 21.31
CA ALA A 34 -17.56 6.59 21.01
C ALA A 34 -17.37 8.09 21.34
N PRO A 35 -17.77 9.03 20.45
CA PRO A 35 -17.72 10.46 20.74
C PRO A 35 -18.69 10.83 21.87
N ASP A 36 -18.28 11.72 22.78
CA ASP A 36 -19.15 12.26 23.83
C ASP A 36 -20.17 13.23 23.22
N VAL A 37 -21.46 12.98 23.43
CA VAL A 37 -22.54 13.79 22.83
C VAL A 37 -23.00 14.93 23.76
N GLU A 38 -22.55 14.99 25.03
CA GLU A 38 -23.21 15.87 26.02
C GLU A 38 -22.42 17.07 26.58
N ASN A 39 -21.16 17.33 26.18
CA ASN A 39 -20.44 18.53 26.68
C ASN A 39 -20.07 19.58 25.63
N SER A 40 -20.65 19.53 24.42
CA SER A 40 -20.30 20.46 23.34
C SER A 40 -20.96 21.86 23.40
N LEU A 41 -21.56 22.27 24.53
CA LEU A 41 -22.41 23.48 24.58
C LEU A 41 -21.88 24.69 25.35
N HIS A 42 -20.70 24.63 25.96
CA HIS A 42 -20.08 25.83 26.54
C HIS A 42 -18.56 25.73 26.40
N LEU A 43 -17.97 26.48 25.46
CA LEU A 43 -16.57 26.98 25.41
C LEU A 43 -16.21 27.42 23.97
N THR A 44 -17.09 28.16 23.29
CA THR A 44 -16.88 28.59 21.89
C THR A 44 -16.03 29.85 21.70
N ASP A 45 -15.57 30.52 22.77
CA ASP A 45 -14.97 31.86 22.61
C ASP A 45 -13.45 31.94 22.85
N GLU A 46 -12.76 30.84 23.20
CA GLU A 46 -11.28 30.80 23.32
C GLU A 46 -10.58 30.02 22.19
N ILE A 47 -11.33 29.49 21.22
CA ILE A 47 -10.82 28.56 20.19
C ILE A 47 -10.01 29.24 19.06
N ASN A 48 -9.99 30.58 19.00
CA ASN A 48 -9.42 31.29 17.85
C ASN A 48 -7.95 31.77 17.98
N GLU A 49 -7.29 31.65 19.15
CA GLU A 49 -5.91 32.17 19.32
C GLU A 49 -4.80 31.10 19.40
N LEU A 50 -5.11 29.80 19.34
CA LEU A 50 -4.09 28.72 19.46
C LEU A 50 -3.86 27.90 18.17
N ASN A 51 -4.54 28.21 17.07
CA ASN A 51 -4.42 27.49 15.79
C ASN A 51 -3.22 27.91 14.92
N SER A 52 -2.30 28.72 15.44
CA SER A 52 -1.11 29.22 14.72
C SER A 52 0.14 28.33 14.86
N GLU A 53 0.16 27.30 15.71
CA GLU A 53 1.42 26.60 16.09
C GLU A 53 1.49 25.09 15.79
N GLY A 54 0.57 24.53 15.00
CA GLY A 54 0.65 23.11 14.61
C GLY A 54 0.43 22.11 15.77
N LEU A 55 -0.22 22.56 16.85
CA LEU A 55 -0.57 21.75 18.02
C LEU A 55 -1.84 20.93 17.77
N VAL A 56 -1.93 19.75 18.39
CA VAL A 56 -3.08 18.84 18.27
C VAL A 56 -3.69 18.61 19.64
N ARG A 57 -5.01 18.75 19.76
CA ARG A 57 -5.76 18.36 20.96
C ARG A 57 -6.24 16.92 20.84
N ILE A 58 -5.88 16.07 21.80
CA ILE A 58 -6.24 14.65 21.83
C ILE A 58 -7.08 14.39 23.08
N SER A 59 -8.18 13.66 22.92
CA SER A 59 -9.07 13.25 24.01
C SER A 59 -9.10 11.72 24.07
N ILE A 60 -8.81 11.15 25.24
CA ILE A 60 -8.67 9.70 25.44
C ILE A 60 -9.53 9.26 26.62
N ARG A 61 -10.39 8.26 26.40
CA ARG A 61 -11.11 7.58 27.47
C ARG A 61 -10.32 6.37 27.95
N PRO A 62 -10.27 6.07 29.25
CA PRO A 62 -9.54 4.93 29.77
C PRO A 62 -10.25 3.61 29.40
N ASP A 63 -9.49 2.52 29.43
CA ASP A 63 -10.06 1.16 29.33
C ASP A 63 -10.82 0.78 30.61
N SER A 64 -11.42 -0.43 30.63
CA SER A 64 -12.12 -0.97 31.80
C SER A 64 -11.25 -1.13 33.06
N HIS A 65 -9.93 -0.96 32.94
CA HIS A 65 -8.97 -1.00 34.04
C HIS A 65 -8.39 0.38 34.37
N GLY A 66 -8.98 1.46 33.84
CA GLY A 66 -8.53 2.84 34.10
C GLY A 66 -7.28 3.25 33.31
N ARG A 67 -6.84 2.48 32.31
CA ARG A 67 -5.58 2.72 31.59
C ARG A 67 -5.81 3.44 30.27
N PHE A 68 -4.99 4.45 29.99
CA PHE A 68 -4.99 5.14 28.70
C PHE A 68 -4.11 4.46 27.63
N GLY A 69 -3.17 3.60 28.03
CA GLY A 69 -2.44 2.75 27.08
C GLY A 69 -1.21 3.36 26.40
N PHE A 70 -0.58 4.36 27.01
CA PHE A 70 0.68 4.93 26.53
C PHE A 70 1.65 5.15 27.69
N ASN A 71 2.94 5.23 27.37
CA ASN A 71 4.01 5.57 28.30
C ASN A 71 4.61 6.93 27.93
N ILE A 72 5.14 7.63 28.92
CA ILE A 72 5.85 8.89 28.75
C ILE A 72 7.29 8.80 29.27
N LYS A 73 8.14 9.70 28.80
CA LYS A 73 9.48 9.97 29.31
C LYS A 73 9.69 11.48 29.44
N GLY A 74 10.73 11.88 30.16
CA GLY A 74 11.07 13.28 30.39
C GLY A 74 10.40 13.88 31.62
N GLY A 75 10.61 15.18 31.81
CA GLY A 75 10.28 15.95 33.01
C GLY A 75 11.39 16.96 33.30
N VAL A 76 11.08 18.01 34.04
CA VAL A 76 12.07 19.04 34.40
C VAL A 76 13.27 18.46 35.18
N ASP A 77 13.00 17.41 35.97
CA ASP A 77 13.99 16.61 36.72
C ASP A 77 14.89 15.76 35.82
N HIS A 78 14.45 15.44 34.60
CA HIS A 78 15.24 14.73 33.59
C HIS A 78 15.85 15.66 32.54
N GLY A 79 15.67 16.97 32.66
CA GLY A 79 16.18 17.96 31.69
C GLY A 79 15.67 17.75 30.26
N THR A 80 14.54 17.09 30.09
CA THR A 80 13.95 16.75 28.78
C THR A 80 12.44 17.00 28.81
N PRO A 81 11.84 17.45 27.69
CA PRO A 81 10.40 17.68 27.64
C PRO A 81 9.61 16.37 27.82
N ILE A 82 8.36 16.49 28.25
CA ILE A 82 7.45 15.34 28.36
C ILE A 82 7.11 14.82 26.97
N ILE A 83 7.53 13.58 26.69
CA ILE A 83 7.37 12.95 25.37
C ILE A 83 6.68 11.59 25.53
N VAL A 84 5.78 11.26 24.61
CA VAL A 84 5.20 9.91 24.48
C VAL A 84 6.28 8.93 24.05
N SER A 85 6.66 8.01 24.92
CA SER A 85 7.72 7.04 24.65
C SER A 85 7.23 5.75 24.02
N ARG A 86 5.96 5.38 24.27
CA ARG A 86 5.36 4.16 23.74
C ARG A 86 3.84 4.27 23.68
N VAL A 87 3.22 3.72 22.64
CA VAL A 87 1.76 3.54 22.57
C VAL A 87 1.45 2.05 22.45
N GLY A 88 0.61 1.53 23.36
CA GLY A 88 0.22 0.13 23.37
C GLY A 88 -0.80 -0.18 22.28
N ALA A 89 -0.53 -1.20 21.46
CA ALA A 89 -1.44 -1.60 20.38
C ALA A 89 -2.84 -2.00 20.90
N ASN A 90 -3.89 -1.56 20.22
CA ASN A 90 -5.30 -1.76 20.59
C ASN A 90 -5.69 -1.22 21.97
N MET A 91 -4.89 -0.33 22.55
CA MET A 91 -5.20 0.35 23.80
C MET A 91 -5.82 1.73 23.49
N PRO A 92 -6.47 2.42 24.46
CA PRO A 92 -7.22 3.63 24.15
C PRO A 92 -6.44 4.75 23.45
N ALA A 93 -5.17 4.96 23.79
CA ALA A 93 -4.30 5.92 23.10
C ALA A 93 -3.96 5.55 21.64
N ASP A 94 -4.01 4.26 21.29
CA ASP A 94 -3.83 3.79 19.91
C ASP A 94 -5.10 3.92 19.08
N LEU A 95 -6.26 3.84 19.75
CA LEU A 95 -7.59 3.84 19.14
C LEU A 95 -8.27 5.22 19.13
N CYS A 96 -7.75 6.20 19.87
CA CYS A 96 -8.33 7.53 19.91
C CYS A 96 -8.17 8.28 18.57
N ILE A 97 -9.04 9.26 18.34
CA ILE A 97 -9.01 10.12 17.15
C ILE A 97 -9.08 11.56 17.62
N PRO A 98 -8.06 12.40 17.33
CA PRO A 98 -6.79 12.08 16.67
C PRO A 98 -5.91 11.11 17.48
N ARG A 99 -5.17 10.22 16.80
CA ARG A 99 -4.34 9.18 17.44
C ARG A 99 -3.11 9.78 18.11
N LEU A 100 -2.82 9.36 19.36
CA LEU A 100 -1.57 9.69 20.03
C LEU A 100 -0.43 8.87 19.44
N SER A 101 0.69 9.51 19.12
CA SER A 101 1.84 8.86 18.49
C SER A 101 3.08 8.89 19.39
N GLU A 102 3.94 7.89 19.23
CA GLU A 102 5.26 7.89 19.86
C GLU A 102 6.08 9.07 19.32
N GLY A 103 6.73 9.80 20.23
CA GLY A 103 7.47 11.02 19.93
C GLY A 103 6.71 12.30 20.20
N ASP A 104 5.38 12.29 20.27
CA ASP A 104 4.59 13.49 20.52
C ASP A 104 5.00 14.15 21.84
N GLN A 105 5.25 15.46 21.81
CA GLN A 105 5.56 16.25 22.99
C GLN A 105 4.26 16.71 23.64
N ILE A 106 4.05 16.35 24.90
CA ILE A 106 2.88 16.78 25.66
C ILE A 106 3.19 18.16 26.25
N LEU A 107 2.35 19.14 25.92
CA LEU A 107 2.43 20.51 26.43
C LEU A 107 1.43 20.76 27.56
N PHE A 108 0.22 20.21 27.43
CA PHE A 108 -0.82 20.34 28.45
C PHE A 108 -1.51 19.01 28.74
N ILE A 109 -1.91 18.82 29.99
CA ILE A 109 -2.75 17.73 30.48
C ILE A 109 -3.94 18.33 31.23
N ASN A 110 -5.16 18.08 30.77
CA ASN A 110 -6.40 18.64 31.32
C ASN A 110 -6.27 20.15 31.60
N HIS A 111 -5.84 20.89 30.58
CA HIS A 111 -5.60 22.34 30.60
C HIS A 111 -4.48 22.85 31.52
N LYS A 112 -3.64 21.96 32.09
CA LYS A 112 -2.48 22.34 32.90
C LYS A 112 -1.19 22.18 32.11
N ASP A 113 -0.39 23.24 32.05
CA ASP A 113 0.95 23.23 31.44
C ASP A 113 1.88 22.26 32.21
N VAL A 114 2.59 21.41 31.47
CA VAL A 114 3.52 20.42 32.03
C VAL A 114 5.00 20.79 31.88
N SER A 115 5.33 21.95 31.29
CA SER A 115 6.69 22.40 30.99
C SER A 115 7.65 22.38 32.19
N ASN A 116 7.15 22.76 33.37
CA ASN A 116 7.93 22.84 34.62
C ASN A 116 7.61 21.71 35.61
N GLN A 117 6.95 20.63 35.17
CA GLN A 117 6.56 19.52 36.04
C GLN A 117 7.63 18.42 36.01
N THR A 118 7.84 17.76 37.15
CA THR A 118 8.67 16.54 37.23
C THR A 118 7.97 15.37 36.58
N HIS A 119 8.74 14.36 36.18
CA HIS A 119 8.17 13.13 35.61
C HIS A 119 7.06 12.55 36.49
N LEU A 120 7.32 12.48 37.80
CA LEU A 120 6.36 11.92 38.76
C LEU A 120 5.09 12.76 38.86
N GLN A 121 5.19 14.09 38.82
CA GLN A 121 4.02 14.98 38.82
C GLN A 121 3.15 14.75 37.58
N VAL A 122 3.75 14.62 36.40
CA VAL A 122 3.03 14.38 35.15
C VAL A 122 2.37 13.00 35.14
N VAL A 123 3.05 11.96 35.62
CA VAL A 123 2.44 10.62 35.77
C VAL A 123 1.24 10.67 36.71
N ASN A 124 1.32 11.41 37.81
CA ASN A 124 0.21 11.58 38.74
C ASN A 124 -0.96 12.36 38.12
N MET A 125 -0.69 13.37 37.30
CA MET A 125 -1.74 14.10 36.56
C MET A 125 -2.50 13.18 35.59
N ILE A 126 -1.79 12.31 34.86
CA ILE A 126 -2.41 11.32 33.95
C ILE A 126 -3.25 10.32 34.74
N ARG A 127 -2.75 9.80 35.86
CA ARG A 127 -3.50 8.84 36.69
C ARG A 127 -4.73 9.48 37.30
N ALA A 128 -4.63 10.71 37.82
CA ALA A 128 -5.77 11.42 38.39
C ALA A 128 -6.89 11.66 37.36
N ALA A 129 -6.57 11.78 36.07
CA ALA A 129 -7.58 11.90 35.01
C ALA A 129 -8.46 10.64 34.89
N SER A 130 -7.97 9.46 35.28
CA SER A 130 -8.77 8.22 35.30
C SER A 130 -9.72 8.11 36.50
N GLU A 131 -9.51 8.91 37.55
CA GLU A 131 -10.23 8.84 38.83
C GLU A 131 -11.38 9.86 38.94
N GLN A 132 -11.51 10.79 37.98
CA GLN A 132 -12.60 11.77 37.97
C GLN A 132 -13.88 11.19 37.34
N ASN A 133 -15.06 11.59 37.83
CA ASN A 133 -16.35 11.23 37.21
C ASN A 133 -16.33 11.72 35.75
N TYR A 134 -16.51 10.81 34.79
CA TYR A 134 -16.33 11.00 33.33
C TYR A 134 -14.87 11.09 32.84
N GLY A 135 -13.95 10.42 33.56
CA GLY A 135 -12.49 10.47 33.41
C GLY A 135 -11.96 10.38 32.00
N THR A 136 -11.90 11.51 31.31
CA THR A 136 -11.33 11.67 29.98
C THR A 136 -10.03 12.44 30.13
N LEU A 137 -8.98 11.95 29.47
CA LEU A 137 -7.68 12.60 29.45
C LEU A 137 -7.61 13.51 28.22
N GLU A 138 -7.52 14.82 28.45
CA GLU A 138 -7.26 15.80 27.41
C GLU A 138 -5.78 16.17 27.36
N LEU A 139 -5.18 16.04 26.19
CA LEU A 139 -3.80 16.38 25.92
C LEU A 139 -3.75 17.48 24.86
N LEU A 140 -2.92 18.51 25.09
CA LEU A 140 -2.43 19.35 23.99
C LEU A 140 -1.02 18.88 23.67
N VAL A 141 -0.82 18.38 22.47
CA VAL A 141 0.46 17.85 22.02
C VAL A 141 1.03 18.69 20.90
N LYS A 142 2.34 18.91 20.94
CA LYS A 142 3.11 19.26 19.75
C LYS A 142 3.50 17.94 19.09
N PRO A 143 2.96 17.61 17.91
CA PRO A 143 3.37 16.41 17.19
C PRO A 143 4.88 16.43 16.98
N SER A 144 5.55 15.31 17.18
CA SER A 144 6.99 15.25 16.90
C SER A 144 7.23 15.67 15.45
N ASP A 145 8.07 16.68 15.25
CA ASP A 145 8.46 17.13 13.91
C ASP A 145 9.31 16.04 13.24
N TYR A 146 8.62 15.14 12.54
CA TYR A 146 9.15 14.56 11.32
C TYR A 146 8.76 15.48 10.15
N VAL A 147 9.64 16.47 10.00
CA VAL A 147 10.00 17.29 8.83
C VAL A 147 9.06 18.44 8.41
N THR A 148 9.32 19.60 9.01
CA THR A 148 9.20 20.97 8.50
C THR A 148 10.30 21.76 9.19
N ASP A 149 11.18 22.56 8.62
CA ASP A 149 11.70 22.82 7.28
C ASP A 149 13.17 23.28 7.51
N ASP A 150 14.00 23.26 6.47
CA ASP A 150 15.29 23.98 6.37
C ASP A 150 16.45 23.63 7.32
N VAL A 151 17.24 22.59 7.00
CA VAL A 151 18.72 22.69 7.02
C VAL A 151 19.32 21.68 6.03
N ASN A 152 20.05 22.19 5.03
CA ASN A 152 21.10 21.57 4.20
C ASN A 152 21.02 20.07 3.86
N ASP A 153 21.08 19.81 2.55
CA ASP A 153 21.02 18.56 1.80
C ASP A 153 22.09 17.48 2.12
N ASP A 154 22.63 17.43 3.36
CA ASP A 154 23.79 16.60 3.69
C ASP A 154 23.71 15.78 5.02
N ASN A 155 22.59 15.80 5.75
CA ASN A 155 22.45 15.01 6.99
C ASN A 155 21.29 13.99 6.99
N PRO A 156 21.44 12.82 7.64
CA PRO A 156 20.61 11.64 7.41
C PRO A 156 19.22 11.75 8.03
N ILE A 157 18.24 11.34 7.24
CA ILE A 157 16.82 11.19 7.57
C ILE A 157 16.66 10.18 8.73
N PRO A 158 16.01 10.54 9.86
CA PRO A 158 15.71 9.58 10.92
C PRO A 158 14.50 8.70 10.56
N ASP A 159 14.64 7.43 10.92
CA ASP A 159 13.82 6.26 10.60
C ASP A 159 12.39 6.33 11.16
N SER A 160 11.38 6.20 10.28
CA SER A 160 9.95 6.14 10.64
C SER A 160 9.50 4.77 11.19
N GLY A 161 10.44 3.85 11.45
CA GLY A 161 10.18 2.54 12.03
C GLY A 161 9.40 1.58 11.13
N ASP A 162 9.08 2.02 9.90
CA ASP A 162 8.49 1.25 8.81
C ASP A 162 9.29 1.39 7.48
N ALA A 163 10.28 2.31 7.42
CA ALA A 163 11.26 2.39 6.34
C ALA A 163 12.50 1.54 6.70
N PRO A 164 13.12 0.79 5.78
CA PRO A 164 14.37 0.10 6.12
C PRO A 164 15.48 1.10 6.41
N PRO A 165 16.45 0.73 7.27
CA PRO A 165 17.54 1.61 7.66
C PRO A 165 18.34 2.06 6.43
N VAL A 166 18.77 3.31 6.45
CA VAL A 166 19.76 3.82 5.49
C VAL A 166 21.02 2.95 5.59
N PRO A 167 21.61 2.50 4.46
CA PRO A 167 22.87 1.75 4.52
C PRO A 167 23.95 2.60 5.20
N PRO A 168 24.80 2.00 6.07
CA PRO A 168 25.81 2.74 6.81
C PRO A 168 26.82 3.41 5.85
N ARG A 169 27.17 4.67 6.13
CA ARG A 169 28.34 5.32 5.50
C ARG A 169 29.59 4.50 5.86
N SER A 170 30.10 3.79 4.84
CA SER A 170 31.40 3.11 4.78
C SER A 170 31.83 2.33 6.05
N TYR A 171 31.53 1.03 6.07
CA TYR A 171 32.37 0.04 6.75
C TYR A 171 32.62 -1.16 5.84
N HIS A 172 33.89 -1.30 5.42
CA HIS A 172 34.44 -2.56 4.95
C HIS A 172 34.30 -3.60 6.07
N SER A 173 33.39 -4.58 5.95
CA SER A 173 33.62 -5.97 6.39
C SER A 173 32.39 -6.87 6.13
N SER A 174 32.56 -7.76 5.16
CA SER A 174 32.19 -9.19 5.22
C SER A 174 31.27 -9.68 6.35
N ILE A 175 29.96 -9.72 6.09
CA ILE A 175 29.04 -10.69 6.72
C ILE A 175 28.18 -11.31 5.62
N ARG A 176 28.52 -12.54 5.25
CA ARG A 176 27.72 -13.40 4.37
C ARG A 176 26.45 -13.81 5.11
N ARG A 177 25.30 -13.29 4.70
CA ARG A 177 24.06 -14.09 4.77
C ARG A 177 24.10 -15.10 3.62
N PRO A 178 23.53 -16.29 3.77
CA PRO A 178 23.47 -17.25 2.68
C PRO A 178 22.52 -16.69 1.62
N SER A 179 23.10 -16.01 0.63
CA SER A 179 22.42 -15.72 -0.63
C SER A 179 21.88 -17.05 -1.15
N LEU A 180 20.64 -17.07 -1.62
CA LEU A 180 20.14 -18.12 -2.50
C LEU A 180 21.02 -18.17 -3.75
N SER A 181 22.15 -18.86 -3.62
CA SER A 181 23.09 -19.30 -4.64
C SER A 181 23.39 -18.33 -5.79
N LEU A 182 24.15 -17.26 -5.54
CA LEU A 182 24.90 -16.56 -6.61
C LEU A 182 25.75 -17.54 -7.45
N GLU A 183 26.22 -18.66 -6.86
CA GLU A 183 26.92 -19.72 -7.59
C GLU A 183 26.06 -20.45 -8.64
N LYS A 184 24.74 -20.51 -8.46
CA LYS A 184 23.81 -21.12 -9.43
C LYS A 184 23.56 -20.16 -10.60
N PHE A 185 23.55 -18.85 -10.35
CA PHE A 185 23.46 -17.81 -11.37
C PHE A 185 24.77 -17.63 -12.16
N ALA A 186 25.95 -17.68 -11.51
CA ALA A 186 27.24 -17.64 -12.22
C ALA A 186 27.44 -18.83 -13.19
N ARG A 187 26.83 -20.00 -12.90
CA ARG A 187 26.78 -21.13 -13.85
C ARG A 187 25.84 -20.87 -15.04
N ASN A 188 24.78 -20.08 -14.87
CA ASN A 188 23.87 -19.66 -15.93
C ASN A 188 24.43 -18.52 -16.79
N SER A 189 25.25 -17.63 -16.23
CA SER A 189 25.96 -16.60 -17.01
C SER A 189 26.97 -17.19 -18.00
N LYS A 190 27.65 -18.28 -17.60
CA LYS A 190 28.46 -19.12 -18.53
C LYS A 190 27.62 -19.88 -19.56
N ARG A 191 26.31 -20.00 -19.34
CA ARG A 191 25.36 -20.70 -20.23
C ARG A 191 24.88 -19.74 -21.31
N LEU A 192 24.50 -18.50 -20.99
CA LEU A 192 24.16 -17.45 -21.98
C LEU A 192 25.35 -17.08 -22.88
N THR A 193 26.54 -16.85 -22.30
CA THR A 193 27.76 -16.58 -23.07
C THR A 193 28.23 -17.77 -23.92
N ARG A 194 28.06 -19.02 -23.46
CA ARG A 194 28.29 -20.21 -24.31
C ARG A 194 27.25 -20.39 -25.40
N PHE A 195 26.01 -19.94 -25.20
CA PHE A 195 24.95 -20.10 -26.20
C PHE A 195 25.05 -19.08 -27.34
N SER A 196 25.61 -17.89 -27.08
CA SER A 196 26.09 -17.00 -28.15
C SER A 196 27.15 -17.68 -29.04
N LEU A 197 27.94 -18.61 -28.48
CA LEU A 197 28.99 -19.34 -29.18
C LEU A 197 28.57 -20.72 -29.73
N LYS A 198 27.35 -21.21 -29.44
CA LYS A 198 26.90 -22.59 -29.80
C LYS A 198 25.95 -22.68 -30.99
N SER A 199 25.59 -21.58 -31.65
CA SER A 199 24.92 -21.62 -32.96
C SER A 199 25.88 -21.92 -34.13
N SER A 200 27.15 -22.21 -33.83
CA SER A 200 28.18 -22.54 -34.83
C SER A 200 28.84 -23.88 -34.53
N SER A 201 28.20 -24.98 -34.92
CA SER A 201 28.94 -26.14 -35.46
C SER A 201 27.98 -27.13 -36.13
N ASN A 202 28.00 -27.16 -37.47
CA ASN A 202 27.91 -28.38 -38.28
C ASN A 202 28.56 -28.10 -39.66
N ASN A 203 29.60 -28.91 -39.94
CA ASN A 203 30.56 -28.95 -41.07
C ASN A 203 29.90 -29.22 -42.47
N PRO A 204 30.61 -29.31 -43.65
CA PRO A 204 32.06 -29.49 -43.88
C PRO A 204 32.71 -28.74 -45.09
N THR A 205 34.05 -28.87 -45.15
CA THR A 205 34.98 -28.79 -46.30
C THR A 205 34.49 -28.28 -47.67
N ASP A 206 35.10 -27.20 -48.20
CA ASP A 206 35.86 -27.27 -49.45
C ASP A 206 36.72 -26.02 -49.72
N ARG A 207 37.80 -26.23 -50.49
CA ARG A 207 38.78 -25.22 -50.92
C ARG A 207 38.24 -24.39 -52.10
N ASP A 208 38.52 -23.08 -52.13
CA ASP A 208 39.25 -22.35 -53.19
C ASP A 208 38.85 -20.86 -53.37
N HIS A 209 39.92 -20.08 -53.55
CA HIS A 209 40.15 -18.77 -54.20
C HIS A 209 39.12 -17.61 -54.24
N ASN A 210 39.66 -16.45 -53.80
CA ASN A 210 39.52 -15.06 -54.32
C ASN A 210 38.12 -14.44 -54.54
N ASN A 211 37.85 -13.35 -53.79
CA ASN A 211 37.81 -11.95 -54.26
C ASN A 211 36.75 -11.11 -53.52
N SER A 212 37.20 -9.97 -52.97
CA SER A 212 36.47 -8.73 -52.65
C SER A 212 34.94 -8.68 -52.80
N MET A 213 34.20 -8.53 -51.68
CA MET A 213 33.32 -7.38 -51.39
C MET A 213 32.78 -7.53 -49.95
N GLY A 214 33.02 -6.53 -49.10
CA GLY A 214 32.64 -6.57 -47.70
C GLY A 214 31.12 -6.52 -47.47
N HIS A 215 30.52 -7.66 -47.13
CA HIS A 215 29.30 -7.70 -46.33
C HIS A 215 29.67 -8.09 -44.90
N ARG A 216 29.78 -7.07 -44.03
CA ARG A 216 29.76 -7.28 -42.58
C ARG A 216 28.41 -7.89 -42.22
N TYR A 217 28.36 -9.20 -42.06
CA TYR A 217 27.25 -9.86 -41.36
C TYR A 217 27.29 -9.42 -39.90
N SER A 218 26.50 -8.39 -39.58
CA SER A 218 26.16 -8.01 -38.22
C SER A 218 25.43 -9.18 -37.56
N PHE A 219 26.05 -9.79 -36.55
CA PHE A 219 25.43 -10.75 -35.65
C PHE A 219 24.26 -10.05 -34.93
N SER A 220 23.02 -10.20 -35.40
CA SER A 220 21.87 -9.54 -34.77
C SER A 220 21.39 -10.37 -33.57
N GLY A 221 21.97 -10.12 -32.40
CA GLY A 221 21.33 -10.46 -31.12
C GLY A 221 20.02 -9.70 -30.99
N SER A 222 19.02 -10.27 -30.31
CA SER A 222 17.82 -9.50 -29.98
C SER A 222 18.19 -8.44 -28.94
N THR A 223 17.72 -7.20 -29.13
CA THR A 223 17.98 -6.10 -28.17
C THR A 223 17.49 -6.41 -26.76
N LEU A 224 16.47 -7.28 -26.64
CA LEU A 224 16.04 -7.85 -25.36
C LEU A 224 17.12 -8.72 -24.73
N LEU A 225 17.72 -9.66 -25.48
CA LEU A 225 18.78 -10.53 -24.96
C LEU A 225 19.97 -9.70 -24.47
N ASP A 226 20.38 -8.68 -25.22
CA ASP A 226 21.45 -7.77 -24.82
C ASP A 226 21.13 -7.08 -23.48
N SER A 227 19.89 -6.58 -23.32
CA SER A 227 19.46 -5.96 -22.05
C SER A 227 19.47 -6.94 -20.86
N MET A 228 19.21 -8.23 -21.10
CA MET A 228 19.26 -9.26 -20.05
C MET A 228 20.69 -9.62 -19.65
N ILE A 229 21.61 -9.65 -20.62
CA ILE A 229 23.05 -9.85 -20.36
C ILE A 229 23.61 -8.67 -19.55
N GLU A 230 23.28 -7.43 -19.93
CA GLU A 230 23.65 -6.23 -19.17
C GLU A 230 23.09 -6.26 -17.76
N LEU A 231 21.81 -6.64 -17.61
CA LEU A 231 21.16 -6.77 -16.30
C LEU A 231 21.86 -7.80 -15.42
N GLU A 232 22.16 -8.99 -15.94
CA GLU A 232 22.86 -10.04 -15.18
C GLU A 232 24.27 -9.57 -14.76
N SER A 233 25.00 -8.93 -15.67
CA SER A 233 26.35 -8.41 -15.40
C SER A 233 26.36 -7.34 -14.31
N HIS A 234 25.54 -6.29 -14.47
CA HIS A 234 25.52 -5.17 -13.52
C HIS A 234 24.88 -5.52 -12.17
N LEU A 235 24.05 -6.55 -12.12
CA LEU A 235 23.55 -7.08 -10.86
C LEU A 235 24.63 -7.90 -10.14
N ALA A 236 25.42 -8.69 -10.87
CA ALA A 236 26.49 -9.51 -10.31
C ALA A 236 27.67 -8.69 -9.76
N ASP A 237 28.02 -7.57 -10.40
CA ASP A 237 29.08 -6.67 -9.93
C ASP A 237 28.58 -5.62 -8.91
N GLY A 238 27.27 -5.56 -8.67
CA GLY A 238 26.62 -4.64 -7.71
C GLY A 238 26.50 -3.19 -8.19
N SER A 239 26.97 -2.87 -9.40
CA SER A 239 26.89 -1.52 -9.96
C SER A 239 25.44 -1.05 -10.13
N LEU A 240 24.52 -1.95 -10.48
CA LEU A 240 23.10 -1.62 -10.65
C LEU A 240 22.44 -1.19 -9.34
N LEU A 241 22.79 -1.86 -8.23
CA LEU A 241 22.26 -1.53 -6.90
C LEU A 241 22.79 -0.18 -6.43
N ASN A 242 24.08 0.09 -6.65
CA ASN A 242 24.69 1.38 -6.36
C ASN A 242 24.02 2.52 -7.16
N GLN A 243 23.77 2.31 -8.45
CA GLN A 243 23.04 3.28 -9.28
C GLN A 243 21.62 3.54 -8.76
N PHE A 244 20.91 2.50 -8.27
CA PHE A 244 19.58 2.66 -7.68
C PHE A 244 19.61 3.49 -6.38
N GLU A 245 20.62 3.32 -5.54
CA GLU A 245 20.77 4.07 -4.29
C GLU A 245 20.96 5.57 -4.53
N HIS A 246 21.60 5.94 -5.65
CA HIS A 246 21.79 7.32 -6.09
C HIS A 246 20.65 7.84 -6.97
N LEU A 247 19.70 6.98 -7.37
CA LEU A 247 18.59 7.39 -8.20
C LEU A 247 17.67 8.35 -7.41
N PRO A 248 17.34 9.54 -7.95
CA PRO A 248 16.47 10.49 -7.27
C PRO A 248 15.18 9.84 -6.78
N ARG A 249 14.87 10.04 -5.49
CA ARG A 249 13.63 9.55 -4.87
C ARG A 249 12.41 10.36 -5.29
N ARG A 250 12.63 11.61 -5.71
CA ARG A 250 11.62 12.55 -6.19
C ARG A 250 12.07 13.15 -7.51
N LYS A 251 11.12 13.48 -8.37
CA LYS A 251 11.37 14.22 -9.60
C LYS A 251 11.46 15.70 -9.27
N SER A 252 12.59 16.32 -9.62
CA SER A 252 12.78 17.76 -9.46
C SER A 252 11.71 18.53 -10.24
N GLY A 253 11.21 19.62 -9.64
CA GLY A 253 10.19 20.50 -10.23
C GLY A 253 8.73 20.09 -10.01
N LEU A 254 8.46 18.91 -9.44
CA LEU A 254 7.09 18.51 -9.06
C LEU A 254 6.78 18.87 -7.61
N THR A 255 5.59 19.42 -7.38
CA THR A 255 5.14 19.90 -6.06
C THR A 255 4.28 18.87 -5.35
N MET A 256 4.14 18.97 -4.04
CA MET A 256 3.28 18.11 -3.20
C MET A 256 2.55 18.96 -2.16
N ASN A 257 2.03 20.11 -2.58
CA ASN A 257 1.48 21.12 -1.68
C ASN A 257 0.06 20.78 -1.27
N VAL A 258 -0.74 20.19 -2.17
CA VAL A 258 -2.16 19.88 -1.90
C VAL A 258 -2.31 18.88 -0.76
N SER A 259 -1.39 17.90 -0.66
CA SER A 259 -1.41 16.91 0.42
C SER A 259 -1.10 17.50 1.80
N ARG A 260 -0.45 18.68 1.84
CA ARG A 260 -0.02 19.36 3.06
C ARG A 260 -1.03 20.39 3.58
N LEU A 261 -2.08 20.67 2.81
CA LEU A 261 -3.17 21.52 3.28
C LEU A 261 -3.80 20.96 4.56
N SER A 262 -4.20 21.84 5.46
CA SER A 262 -4.71 21.49 6.79
C SER A 262 -5.84 20.45 6.76
N GLU A 263 -6.74 20.58 5.79
CA GLU A 263 -7.89 19.74 5.54
C GLU A 263 -7.55 18.37 4.92
N ASN A 264 -6.37 18.26 4.29
CA ASN A 264 -5.92 17.07 3.57
C ASN A 264 -4.89 16.26 4.34
N SER A 265 -4.17 16.89 5.27
CA SER A 265 -3.12 16.23 6.06
C SER A 265 -3.62 14.97 6.77
N ILE A 266 -4.84 15.02 7.33
CA ILE A 266 -5.53 13.92 8.01
C ILE A 266 -5.96 12.77 7.09
N LYS A 267 -5.88 12.96 5.76
CA LYS A 267 -6.19 11.94 4.75
C LYS A 267 -4.94 11.15 4.34
N ASN A 268 -3.75 11.53 4.82
CA ASN A 268 -2.50 10.83 4.57
C ASN A 268 -2.22 9.80 5.66
N ARG A 269 -1.99 8.54 5.28
CA ARG A 269 -1.56 7.50 6.22
C ARG A 269 -0.17 7.79 6.79
N TYR A 270 0.70 8.40 5.98
CA TYR A 270 2.07 8.75 6.32
C TYR A 270 2.33 10.21 5.90
N ARG A 271 2.82 11.05 6.83
CA ARG A 271 3.04 12.49 6.60
C ARG A 271 4.07 12.76 5.50
N ASP A 272 5.08 11.90 5.39
CA ASP A 272 6.21 12.01 4.46
C ASP A 272 5.94 11.38 3.08
N ILE A 273 4.82 10.67 2.91
CA ILE A 273 4.42 10.03 1.65
C ILE A 273 3.25 10.80 1.03
N SER A 274 3.56 11.67 0.07
CA SER A 274 2.58 12.50 -0.63
C SER A 274 2.57 12.23 -2.14
N PRO A 275 1.41 12.33 -2.82
CA PRO A 275 1.35 12.36 -4.28
C PRO A 275 1.86 13.71 -4.80
N TYR A 276 2.41 13.75 -6.01
CA TYR A 276 2.66 15.03 -6.67
C TYR A 276 1.35 15.71 -7.06
N ASP A 277 1.29 17.03 -6.97
CA ASP A 277 0.11 17.82 -7.33
C ASP A 277 -0.26 17.63 -8.81
N GLN A 278 0.75 17.45 -9.67
CA GLN A 278 0.60 17.31 -11.13
C GLN A 278 0.00 15.97 -11.56
N THR A 279 0.19 14.93 -10.76
CA THR A 279 -0.17 13.54 -11.12
C THR A 279 -1.14 12.91 -10.13
N ARG A 280 -1.55 13.62 -9.07
CA ARG A 280 -2.54 13.13 -8.11
C ARG A 280 -3.86 12.83 -8.80
N VAL A 281 -4.61 11.89 -8.24
CA VAL A 281 -6.00 11.71 -8.63
C VAL A 281 -6.84 12.81 -7.98
N ILE A 282 -7.66 13.49 -8.79
CA ILE A 282 -8.54 14.57 -8.35
C ILE A 282 -9.97 14.04 -8.27
N LEU A 283 -10.55 14.07 -7.07
CA LEU A 283 -11.95 13.70 -6.85
C LEU A 283 -12.87 14.83 -7.34
N LYS A 284 -13.87 14.50 -8.16
CA LYS A 284 -14.77 15.49 -8.75
C LYS A 284 -15.93 15.87 -7.84
N GLN A 285 -16.30 14.98 -6.91
CA GLN A 285 -17.46 15.13 -6.03
C GLN A 285 -17.03 15.07 -4.55
N GLY A 286 -17.92 15.46 -3.64
CA GLY A 286 -17.70 15.32 -2.20
C GLY A 286 -17.12 16.52 -1.47
N SER A 287 -16.61 16.27 -0.26
CA SER A 287 -16.14 17.29 0.71
C SER A 287 -14.81 17.95 0.33
N GLY A 288 -14.11 17.43 -0.68
CA GLY A 288 -12.84 17.96 -1.18
C GLY A 288 -12.43 17.23 -2.46
N ASP A 289 -11.29 17.59 -3.02
CA ASP A 289 -10.78 17.00 -4.27
C ASP A 289 -9.60 16.03 -4.07
N TYR A 290 -9.20 15.82 -2.81
CA TYR A 290 -7.95 15.16 -2.46
C TYR A 290 -8.14 13.72 -2.02
N ILE A 291 -7.29 12.86 -2.58
CA ILE A 291 -6.98 11.51 -2.13
C ILE A 291 -5.48 11.26 -2.32
N ASN A 292 -4.84 10.52 -1.41
CA ASN A 292 -3.43 10.15 -1.56
C ASN A 292 -3.26 9.01 -2.58
N ALA A 293 -3.34 9.38 -3.85
CA ALA A 293 -3.20 8.49 -5.00
C ALA A 293 -2.61 9.27 -6.19
N SER A 294 -1.86 8.57 -7.05
CA SER A 294 -1.22 9.16 -8.24
C SER A 294 -1.48 8.29 -9.46
N PHE A 295 -1.73 8.90 -10.62
CA PHE A 295 -1.68 8.21 -11.90
C PHE A 295 -0.23 7.85 -12.23
N VAL A 296 0.02 6.59 -12.54
CA VAL A 296 1.32 6.09 -13.02
C VAL A 296 1.08 5.44 -14.38
N ASN A 297 1.68 6.01 -15.44
CA ASN A 297 1.49 5.53 -16.80
C ASN A 297 2.82 4.98 -17.36
N MET A 298 2.86 3.68 -17.63
CA MET A 298 4.02 3.00 -18.19
C MET A 298 3.82 2.85 -19.70
N GLU A 299 4.24 3.88 -20.44
CA GLU A 299 4.04 4.02 -21.88
C GLU A 299 5.33 3.74 -22.67
N PHE A 300 5.28 2.77 -23.57
CA PHE A 300 6.37 2.41 -24.47
C PHE A 300 5.84 2.36 -25.91
N PRO A 301 5.68 3.53 -26.58
CA PRO A 301 5.04 3.61 -27.89
C PRO A 301 5.71 2.75 -28.97
N LYS A 302 7.03 2.53 -28.86
CA LYS A 302 7.81 1.71 -29.81
C LYS A 302 7.39 0.23 -29.85
N CYS A 303 6.83 -0.30 -28.77
CA CYS A 303 6.32 -1.68 -28.70
C CYS A 303 4.83 -1.76 -28.38
N GLY A 304 4.12 -0.61 -28.35
CA GLY A 304 2.68 -0.57 -28.11
C GLY A 304 2.25 -0.85 -26.67
N VAL A 305 3.17 -1.05 -25.73
CA VAL A 305 2.85 -1.26 -24.31
C VAL A 305 2.39 0.06 -23.70
N ASN A 306 1.19 0.06 -23.12
CA ASN A 306 0.62 1.18 -22.38
C ASN A 306 -0.14 0.64 -21.16
N LEU A 307 0.50 0.66 -19.99
CA LEU A 307 -0.10 0.20 -18.76
C LEU A 307 -0.43 1.39 -17.88
N ARG A 308 -1.73 1.56 -17.59
CA ARG A 308 -2.25 2.65 -16.75
C ARG A 308 -2.57 2.13 -15.35
N TYR A 309 -2.10 2.87 -14.35
CA TYR A 309 -2.26 2.55 -12.95
C TYR A 309 -2.70 3.78 -12.15
N ILE A 310 -3.35 3.51 -11.03
CA ILE A 310 -3.46 4.43 -9.91
C ILE A 310 -2.70 3.80 -8.74
N ALA A 311 -1.56 4.40 -8.37
CA ALA A 311 -0.80 4.00 -7.19
C ALA A 311 -1.32 4.78 -5.98
N ALA A 312 -1.91 4.07 -5.01
CA ALA A 312 -2.58 4.68 -3.86
C ALA A 312 -2.07 4.13 -2.53
N GLN A 313 -2.27 4.87 -1.44
CA GLN A 313 -2.10 4.34 -0.08
C GLN A 313 -3.23 3.33 0.25
N GLY A 314 -3.00 2.46 1.24
CA GLY A 314 -4.06 1.66 1.84
C GLY A 314 -5.08 2.55 2.53
N PRO A 315 -6.39 2.49 2.19
CA PRO A 315 -7.40 3.40 2.73
C PRO A 315 -7.42 3.46 4.26
N LEU A 316 -7.71 4.65 4.80
CA LEU A 316 -7.96 4.89 6.22
C LEU A 316 -9.46 4.76 6.51
N PRO A 317 -9.86 4.61 7.79
CA PRO A 317 -11.28 4.61 8.17
C PRO A 317 -12.04 5.88 7.72
N ASN A 318 -11.38 7.03 7.65
CA ASN A 318 -11.96 8.28 7.19
C ASN A 318 -11.82 8.53 5.67
N THR A 319 -11.14 7.66 4.92
CA THR A 319 -10.88 7.87 3.48
C THR A 319 -11.31 6.71 2.58
N TYR A 320 -11.94 5.66 3.11
CA TYR A 320 -12.37 4.54 2.26
C TYR A 320 -13.55 4.92 1.34
N GLY A 321 -14.38 5.91 1.73
CA GLY A 321 -15.38 6.51 0.86
C GLY A 321 -14.74 7.24 -0.33
N ASP A 322 -13.74 8.08 -0.07
CA ASP A 322 -12.91 8.76 -1.09
C ASP A 322 -12.28 7.73 -2.05
N PHE A 323 -11.82 6.59 -1.52
CA PHE A 323 -11.24 5.50 -2.32
C PHE A 323 -12.25 4.87 -3.29
N TRP A 324 -13.47 4.55 -2.85
CA TRP A 324 -14.49 4.00 -3.75
C TRP A 324 -15.04 5.03 -4.72
N GLN A 325 -15.09 6.30 -4.32
CA GLN A 325 -15.38 7.39 -5.24
C GLN A 325 -14.32 7.50 -6.33
N MET A 326 -13.03 7.40 -5.98
CA MET A 326 -11.94 7.34 -6.95
C MET A 326 -12.13 6.16 -7.91
N CYS A 327 -12.39 4.96 -7.40
CA CYS A 327 -12.64 3.78 -8.23
C CYS A 327 -13.82 3.97 -9.19
N TRP A 328 -14.91 4.57 -8.70
CA TRP A 328 -16.09 4.90 -9.51
C TRP A 328 -15.77 5.94 -10.59
N GLU A 329 -15.19 7.09 -10.23
CA GLU A 329 -14.92 8.18 -11.17
C GLU A 329 -13.89 7.80 -12.25
N GLN A 330 -12.94 6.93 -11.89
CA GLN A 330 -11.88 6.48 -12.80
C GLN A 330 -12.20 5.18 -13.54
N GLN A 331 -13.44 4.66 -13.40
CA GLN A 331 -13.91 3.44 -14.07
C GLN A 331 -12.99 2.24 -13.81
N VAL A 332 -12.49 2.12 -12.58
CA VAL A 332 -11.60 1.02 -12.16
C VAL A 332 -12.38 -0.29 -12.23
N CYS A 333 -11.82 -1.30 -12.89
CA CYS A 333 -12.36 -2.65 -12.93
C CYS A 333 -11.54 -3.65 -12.09
N LEU A 334 -10.30 -3.29 -11.72
CA LEU A 334 -9.39 -4.14 -10.96
C LEU A 334 -8.65 -3.34 -9.89
N ILE A 335 -8.65 -3.88 -8.66
CA ILE A 335 -7.86 -3.40 -7.53
C ILE A 335 -6.84 -4.49 -7.16
N VAL A 336 -5.57 -4.11 -7.03
CA VAL A 336 -4.50 -4.98 -6.56
C VAL A 336 -4.02 -4.50 -5.20
N MET A 337 -4.24 -5.30 -4.17
CA MET A 337 -3.89 -5.03 -2.78
C MET A 337 -2.69 -5.87 -2.36
N LEU A 338 -1.58 -5.25 -2.01
CA LEU A 338 -0.29 -5.93 -1.76
C LEU A 338 0.08 -5.94 -0.28
N THR A 339 -0.91 -6.02 0.62
CA THR A 339 -0.70 -6.00 2.07
C THR A 339 -1.84 -6.71 2.78
N ALA A 340 -1.57 -7.24 3.98
CA ALA A 340 -2.60 -7.61 4.91
C ALA A 340 -3.24 -6.35 5.55
N ILE A 341 -4.39 -6.50 6.21
CA ILE A 341 -5.03 -5.41 6.96
C ILE A 341 -4.12 -4.99 8.13
N SER A 342 -3.48 -5.96 8.79
CA SER A 342 -2.46 -5.72 9.81
C SER A 342 -1.26 -6.62 9.61
N GLU A 343 -0.09 -6.12 9.99
CA GLU A 343 1.16 -6.84 9.95
C GLU A 343 1.90 -6.61 11.27
N ARG A 344 2.28 -7.70 11.96
CA ARG A 344 2.93 -7.64 13.30
C ARG A 344 2.18 -6.76 14.31
N GLY A 345 0.85 -6.76 14.26
CA GLY A 345 -0.02 -5.96 15.13
C GLY A 345 -0.16 -4.49 14.75
N ARG A 346 0.46 -4.03 13.64
CA ARG A 346 0.29 -2.67 13.11
C ARG A 346 -0.72 -2.66 11.98
N ALA A 347 -1.66 -1.73 12.01
CA ALA A 347 -2.62 -1.56 10.92
C ALA A 347 -1.94 -1.00 9.66
N LYS A 348 -1.99 -1.75 8.56
CA LYS A 348 -1.40 -1.38 7.27
C LYS A 348 -2.43 -0.89 6.26
N CYS A 349 -3.67 -1.38 6.38
CA CYS A 349 -4.79 -0.96 5.55
C CYS A 349 -6.09 -1.11 6.35
N HIS A 350 -7.04 -0.18 6.22
CA HIS A 350 -8.39 -0.42 6.69
C HIS A 350 -9.09 -1.45 5.79
N GLN A 351 -9.96 -2.30 6.34
CA GLN A 351 -10.85 -3.11 5.52
C GLN A 351 -11.89 -2.20 4.88
N TYR A 352 -11.69 -1.89 3.60
CA TYR A 352 -12.53 -0.95 2.87
C TYR A 352 -13.68 -1.65 2.12
N TRP A 353 -13.92 -2.94 2.35
CA TRP A 353 -15.00 -3.71 1.71
C TRP A 353 -15.89 -4.39 2.76
N PRO A 354 -17.19 -4.59 2.47
CA PRO A 354 -18.06 -5.35 3.37
C PRO A 354 -17.78 -6.84 3.28
N ASP A 355 -18.21 -7.61 4.28
CA ASP A 355 -18.12 -9.06 4.24
C ASP A 355 -18.95 -9.65 3.08
N LEU A 356 -18.70 -10.91 2.72
CA LEU A 356 -19.40 -11.59 1.63
C LEU A 356 -20.93 -11.51 1.81
N ASN A 357 -21.63 -11.11 0.74
CA ASN A 357 -23.07 -10.86 0.68
C ASN A 357 -23.58 -9.67 1.49
N HIS A 358 -22.71 -8.92 2.18
CA HIS A 358 -23.07 -7.68 2.84
C HIS A 358 -22.95 -6.49 1.89
N THR A 359 -23.78 -5.49 2.16
CA THR A 359 -23.85 -4.23 1.42
C THR A 359 -23.56 -3.07 2.35
N VAL A 360 -22.81 -2.10 1.88
CA VAL A 360 -22.54 -0.84 2.57
C VAL A 360 -22.81 0.33 1.63
N ASN A 361 -23.34 1.42 2.18
CA ASN A 361 -23.57 2.65 1.45
C ASN A 361 -22.56 3.70 1.91
N PHE A 362 -22.06 4.49 0.97
CA PHE A 362 -21.14 5.58 1.22
C PHE A 362 -21.79 6.87 0.74
N SER A 363 -22.05 7.78 1.67
CA SER A 363 -22.44 9.15 1.32
C SER A 363 -21.19 10.00 1.19
N VAL A 364 -20.97 10.50 -0.02
CA VAL A 364 -19.79 11.31 -0.34
C VAL A 364 -19.95 12.77 0.14
N SER A 365 -21.08 13.11 0.77
CA SER A 365 -21.31 14.41 1.41
C SER A 365 -21.59 14.28 2.90
N SER A 366 -20.72 14.86 3.72
CA SER A 366 -21.05 15.22 5.10
C SER A 366 -20.08 16.29 5.63
N SER A 367 -19.94 17.39 4.88
CA SER A 367 -19.55 18.64 5.53
C SER A 367 -20.77 19.55 5.60
N PRO A 368 -21.36 19.77 6.80
CA PRO A 368 -22.50 20.68 6.96
C PRO A 368 -22.15 22.15 6.70
N ARG A 369 -20.87 22.47 6.42
CA ARG A 369 -20.35 23.84 6.30
C ARG A 369 -20.09 24.36 4.88
N ILE A 370 -20.29 23.56 3.82
CA ILE A 370 -20.05 24.03 2.44
C ILE A 370 -21.34 23.96 1.64
N SER A 371 -22.00 25.11 1.53
CA SER A 371 -23.25 25.34 0.80
C SER A 371 -23.06 25.49 -0.72
N GLN A 372 -21.96 25.02 -1.31
CA GLN A 372 -21.68 25.23 -2.74
C GLN A 372 -21.47 23.92 -3.52
N SER A 373 -22.58 23.44 -4.09
CA SER A 373 -22.74 22.94 -5.47
C SER A 373 -21.77 21.91 -6.09
N ARG A 374 -21.29 20.90 -5.36
CA ARG A 374 -20.86 19.65 -6.03
C ARG A 374 -21.86 18.56 -5.68
N GLY A 375 -22.50 17.97 -6.69
CA GLY A 375 -23.47 16.89 -6.48
C GLY A 375 -22.87 15.76 -5.65
N SER A 376 -23.63 15.22 -4.69
CA SER A 376 -23.24 14.02 -3.96
C SER A 376 -23.63 12.81 -4.79
N THR A 377 -22.65 12.00 -5.21
CA THR A 377 -22.91 10.64 -5.67
C THR A 377 -22.84 9.75 -4.46
N ASP A 378 -24.00 9.26 -4.02
CA ASP A 378 -24.05 8.22 -3.02
C ASP A 378 -23.78 6.88 -3.72
N LEU A 379 -22.89 6.08 -3.15
CA LEU A 379 -22.45 4.80 -3.72
C LEU A 379 -22.91 3.67 -2.82
N GLN A 380 -23.35 2.58 -3.43
CA GLN A 380 -23.61 1.31 -2.77
C GLN A 380 -22.57 0.30 -3.22
N LEU A 381 -21.99 -0.44 -2.28
CA LEU A 381 -21.01 -1.48 -2.54
C LEU A 381 -21.47 -2.79 -1.90
N LYS A 382 -21.45 -3.87 -2.67
CA LYS A 382 -21.75 -5.22 -2.22
C LYS A 382 -20.61 -6.16 -2.57
N THR A 383 -20.14 -6.94 -1.61
CA THR A 383 -19.24 -8.07 -1.89
C THR A 383 -20.07 -9.26 -2.37
N VAL A 384 -19.81 -9.69 -3.60
CA VAL A 384 -20.61 -10.71 -4.29
C VAL A 384 -19.85 -12.01 -4.51
N ARG A 385 -18.52 -11.97 -4.38
CA ARG A 385 -17.67 -13.15 -4.37
C ARG A 385 -16.47 -12.90 -3.47
N GLU A 386 -16.08 -13.94 -2.73
CA GLU A 386 -14.84 -13.96 -1.96
C GLU A 386 -14.29 -15.39 -1.95
N GLU A 387 -13.05 -15.54 -2.41
CA GLU A 387 -12.31 -16.79 -2.43
C GLU A 387 -10.90 -16.52 -1.93
N ILE A 388 -10.46 -17.28 -0.93
CA ILE A 388 -9.10 -17.22 -0.42
C ILE A 388 -8.45 -18.56 -0.72
N ILE A 389 -7.46 -18.54 -1.60
CA ILE A 389 -6.72 -19.73 -2.00
C ILE A 389 -5.25 -19.45 -1.75
N ASN A 390 -4.66 -20.22 -0.84
CA ASN A 390 -3.34 -19.93 -0.27
C ASN A 390 -3.31 -18.49 0.29
N ASP A 391 -2.23 -17.76 0.08
CA ASP A 391 -2.05 -16.38 0.53
C ASP A 391 -2.60 -15.33 -0.46
N ILE A 392 -3.53 -15.72 -1.33
CA ILE A 392 -4.16 -14.83 -2.31
C ILE A 392 -5.67 -14.82 -2.06
N ALA A 393 -6.22 -13.62 -1.84
CA ALA A 393 -7.67 -13.43 -1.85
C ALA A 393 -8.13 -12.84 -3.18
N TYR A 394 -9.18 -13.41 -3.73
CA TYR A 394 -9.93 -12.90 -4.86
C TYR A 394 -11.30 -12.44 -4.37
N ARG A 395 -11.67 -11.21 -4.67
CA ARG A 395 -12.99 -10.66 -4.37
C ARG A 395 -13.61 -10.04 -5.60
N GLU A 396 -14.93 -10.07 -5.65
CA GLU A 396 -15.71 -9.28 -6.60
C GLU A 396 -16.71 -8.41 -5.86
N PHE A 397 -16.88 -7.19 -6.35
CA PHE A 397 -17.80 -6.21 -5.82
C PHE A 397 -18.74 -5.70 -6.90
N ASP A 398 -20.02 -5.58 -6.56
CA ASP A 398 -20.95 -4.72 -7.29
C ASP A 398 -20.94 -3.34 -6.66
N ILE A 399 -20.63 -2.32 -7.45
CA ILE A 399 -20.72 -0.92 -7.06
C ILE A 399 -21.80 -0.22 -7.90
N SER A 400 -22.72 0.48 -7.25
CA SER A 400 -23.84 1.15 -7.90
C SER A 400 -23.99 2.58 -7.42
N GLN A 401 -24.32 3.50 -8.34
CA GLN A 401 -24.76 4.84 -7.95
C GLN A 401 -26.20 4.75 -7.43
N ILE A 402 -26.41 5.17 -6.19
CA ILE A 402 -27.75 5.26 -5.60
C ILE A 402 -28.24 6.71 -5.59
N PRO A 403 -29.56 6.95 -5.73
CA PRO A 403 -30.11 8.29 -5.62
C PRO A 403 -29.83 8.86 -4.24
N SER A 404 -29.38 10.10 -4.18
CA SER A 404 -29.17 10.74 -2.89
C SER A 404 -30.49 10.93 -2.15
N HIS A 405 -30.49 10.84 -0.83
CA HIS A 405 -31.67 11.06 0.01
C HIS A 405 -32.38 12.41 -0.24
N ARG A 406 -31.69 13.38 -0.88
CA ARG A 406 -32.22 14.69 -1.27
C ARG A 406 -32.76 14.77 -2.72
N ALA A 407 -32.74 13.67 -3.46
CA ALA A 407 -33.17 13.64 -4.86
C ALA A 407 -34.71 13.65 -4.97
N SER A 408 -35.27 14.45 -5.88
CA SER A 408 -36.71 14.49 -6.11
C SER A 408 -37.20 13.18 -6.74
N LEU A 409 -38.41 12.74 -6.41
CA LEU A 409 -39.01 11.50 -6.93
C LEU A 409 -38.99 11.41 -8.48
N GLN A 410 -39.14 12.54 -9.18
CA GLN A 410 -39.03 12.60 -10.65
C GLN A 410 -37.62 12.33 -11.17
N SER A 411 -36.57 12.68 -10.42
CA SER A 411 -35.18 12.41 -10.80
C SER A 411 -34.80 10.94 -10.59
N VAL A 412 -35.37 10.30 -9.56
CA VAL A 412 -35.20 8.87 -9.25
C VAL A 412 -35.81 7.98 -10.33
N LEU A 413 -37.01 8.32 -10.81
CA LEU A 413 -37.74 7.55 -11.82
C LEU A 413 -37.11 7.58 -13.23
N ARG A 414 -36.18 8.52 -13.50
CA ARG A 414 -35.56 8.70 -14.83
C ARG A 414 -34.13 8.18 -14.94
N LYS A 415 -33.43 7.92 -13.84
CA LYS A 415 -32.05 7.43 -13.86
C LYS A 415 -32.03 5.90 -13.72
N GLN A 416 -31.58 5.21 -14.78
CA GLN A 416 -31.07 3.85 -14.60
C GLN A 416 -29.91 3.89 -13.60
N THR A 417 -29.98 3.05 -12.57
CA THR A 417 -28.86 2.83 -11.66
C THR A 417 -27.77 2.09 -12.40
N GLU A 418 -26.69 2.79 -12.72
CA GLU A 418 -25.49 2.17 -13.27
C GLU A 418 -24.86 1.30 -12.18
N THR A 419 -24.63 0.03 -12.49
CA THR A 419 -23.91 -0.92 -11.64
C THR A 419 -22.67 -1.38 -12.39
N ARG A 420 -21.53 -1.40 -11.70
CA ARG A 420 -20.24 -1.85 -12.23
C ARG A 420 -19.69 -2.97 -11.36
N ARG A 421 -19.03 -3.93 -12.00
CA ARG A 421 -18.31 -5.02 -11.34
C ARG A 421 -16.84 -4.63 -11.19
N ILE A 422 -16.30 -4.74 -9.98
CA ILE A 422 -14.88 -4.51 -9.69
C ILE A 422 -14.30 -5.77 -9.05
N SER A 423 -13.21 -6.29 -9.60
CA SER A 423 -12.44 -7.38 -8.99
C SER A 423 -11.34 -6.81 -8.09
N GLN A 424 -11.06 -7.47 -6.96
CA GLN A 424 -9.87 -7.25 -6.16
C GLN A 424 -9.05 -8.52 -6.08
N LEU A 425 -7.75 -8.38 -6.34
CA LEU A 425 -6.73 -9.38 -6.03
C LEU A 425 -5.88 -8.89 -4.88
N GLN A 426 -5.83 -9.65 -3.79
CA GLN A 426 -5.02 -9.34 -2.63
C GLN A 426 -3.91 -10.38 -2.46
N TYR A 427 -2.66 -9.91 -2.40
CA TYR A 427 -1.50 -10.72 -1.99
C TYR A 427 -1.29 -10.53 -0.48
N ILE A 428 -1.64 -11.55 0.32
CA ILE A 428 -1.73 -11.47 1.78
C ILE A 428 -0.36 -11.62 2.44
N SER A 429 0.47 -12.56 1.98
CA SER A 429 1.71 -12.95 2.67
C SER A 429 2.95 -12.16 2.25
N TRP A 430 2.79 -10.99 1.63
CA TRP A 430 3.94 -10.14 1.31
C TRP A 430 4.47 -9.49 2.60
N PRO A 431 5.66 -9.85 3.08
CA PRO A 431 6.16 -9.36 4.37
C PRO A 431 6.45 -7.86 4.36
N ASP A 432 6.10 -7.21 5.47
CA ASP A 432 6.22 -5.77 5.74
C ASP A 432 7.58 -5.13 5.40
N HIS A 433 8.68 -5.82 5.70
CA HIS A 433 10.06 -5.30 5.53
C HIS A 433 10.90 -6.14 4.58
N GLY A 434 10.30 -6.66 3.51
CA GLY A 434 11.05 -7.50 2.58
C GLY A 434 10.41 -7.69 1.23
N VAL A 435 10.74 -8.83 0.65
CA VAL A 435 10.28 -9.29 -0.66
C VAL A 435 9.54 -10.61 -0.44
N PRO A 436 8.66 -11.02 -1.36
CA PRO A 436 7.98 -12.31 -1.23
C PRO A 436 8.99 -13.44 -1.12
N ASN A 437 8.73 -14.38 -0.21
CA ASN A 437 9.59 -15.56 -0.01
C ASN A 437 9.52 -16.53 -1.20
N ASP A 438 8.38 -16.52 -1.91
CA ASP A 438 8.14 -17.33 -3.10
C ASP A 438 7.99 -16.42 -4.33
N THR A 439 9.05 -16.37 -5.14
CA THR A 439 9.04 -15.59 -6.38
C THR A 439 8.07 -16.17 -7.42
N ASP A 440 7.87 -17.49 -7.46
CA ASP A 440 6.97 -18.13 -8.45
C ASP A 440 5.51 -17.83 -8.14
N GLN A 441 5.14 -17.78 -6.86
CA GLN A 441 3.82 -17.33 -6.42
C GLN A 441 3.57 -15.88 -6.86
N LEU A 442 4.55 -14.97 -6.70
CA LEU A 442 4.42 -13.58 -7.17
C LEU A 442 4.29 -13.49 -8.69
N ILE A 443 5.11 -14.23 -9.45
CA ILE A 443 5.03 -14.23 -10.92
C ILE A 443 3.63 -14.69 -11.35
N SER A 444 3.13 -15.78 -10.76
CA SER A 444 1.78 -16.31 -11.05
C SER A 444 0.68 -15.31 -10.69
N PHE A 445 0.85 -14.56 -9.61
CA PHE A 445 -0.05 -13.47 -9.22
C PHE A 445 -0.04 -12.32 -10.22
N VAL A 446 1.14 -11.88 -10.69
CA VAL A 446 1.25 -10.82 -11.71
C VAL A 446 0.63 -11.26 -13.04
N GLU A 447 0.83 -12.51 -13.46
CA GLU A 447 0.15 -13.07 -14.63
C GLU A 447 -1.37 -13.12 -14.46
N GLN A 448 -1.85 -13.36 -13.24
CA GLN A 448 -3.29 -13.25 -12.94
C GLN A 448 -3.78 -11.82 -13.07
N VAL A 449 -3.01 -10.83 -12.60
CA VAL A 449 -3.30 -9.40 -12.80
C VAL A 449 -3.40 -9.07 -14.30
N GLN A 450 -2.45 -9.49 -15.12
CA GLN A 450 -2.47 -9.28 -16.58
C GLN A 450 -3.71 -9.93 -17.23
N ARG A 451 -4.05 -11.17 -16.85
CA ARG A 451 -5.23 -11.88 -17.37
C ARG A 451 -6.54 -11.15 -17.05
N ILE A 452 -6.70 -10.64 -15.83
CA ILE A 452 -7.92 -9.93 -15.43
C ILE A 452 -7.97 -8.53 -16.04
N ARG A 453 -6.83 -7.83 -16.10
CA ARG A 453 -6.72 -6.54 -16.80
C ARG A 453 -7.16 -6.67 -18.26
N GLY A 454 -6.73 -7.74 -18.94
CA GLY A 454 -7.03 -7.98 -20.33
C GLY A 454 -6.64 -6.80 -21.23
N LYS A 455 -7.52 -6.43 -22.17
CA LYS A 455 -7.33 -5.29 -23.07
C LYS A 455 -7.93 -3.98 -22.52
N SER A 456 -8.40 -3.98 -21.27
CA SER A 456 -8.99 -2.79 -20.68
C SER A 456 -7.98 -1.66 -20.71
N GLN A 457 -8.40 -0.52 -21.25
CA GLN A 457 -7.59 0.67 -21.19
C GLN A 457 -7.70 1.32 -19.82
N THR A 458 -8.76 1.10 -19.04
CA THR A 458 -8.97 1.81 -17.76
C THR A 458 -7.82 1.57 -16.78
N PRO A 459 -7.46 2.56 -15.94
CA PRO A 459 -6.42 2.36 -14.94
C PRO A 459 -6.88 1.30 -13.93
N ILE A 460 -5.96 0.42 -13.53
CA ILE A 460 -6.16 -0.43 -12.35
C ILE A 460 -5.63 0.29 -11.12
N VAL A 461 -6.21 0.03 -9.96
CA VAL A 461 -5.67 0.54 -8.70
C VAL A 461 -4.66 -0.47 -8.16
N VAL A 462 -3.48 -0.01 -7.77
CA VAL A 462 -2.50 -0.82 -7.04
C VAL A 462 -2.15 -0.10 -5.75
N HIS A 463 -2.33 -0.77 -4.62
CA HIS A 463 -1.97 -0.21 -3.33
C HIS A 463 -1.30 -1.25 -2.42
N CYS A 464 -0.59 -0.74 -1.42
CA CYS A 464 -0.12 -1.51 -0.28
C CYS A 464 -0.53 -0.73 0.98
N SER A 465 0.42 -0.41 1.86
CA SER A 465 0.19 0.54 2.96
C SER A 465 0.47 1.97 2.53
N ALA A 466 1.72 2.32 2.19
CA ALA A 466 2.09 3.66 1.72
C ALA A 466 1.84 3.89 0.21
N GLY A 467 1.66 2.81 -0.56
CA GLY A 467 1.48 2.90 -2.01
C GLY A 467 2.74 3.19 -2.81
N ILE A 468 3.92 2.77 -2.31
CA ILE A 468 5.22 3.05 -2.96
C ILE A 468 6.14 1.82 -3.12
N GLY A 469 6.41 1.06 -2.05
CA GLY A 469 7.37 -0.05 -2.09
C GLY A 469 6.86 -1.25 -2.91
N ARG A 470 5.98 -2.05 -2.31
CA ARG A 470 5.35 -3.24 -2.94
C ARG A 470 4.60 -2.89 -4.22
N THR A 471 3.91 -1.74 -4.20
CA THR A 471 3.24 -1.15 -5.37
C THR A 471 4.19 -0.95 -6.53
N GLY A 472 5.36 -0.35 -6.31
CA GLY A 472 6.37 -0.15 -7.36
C GLY A 472 6.96 -1.47 -7.88
N VAL A 473 7.15 -2.47 -6.99
CA VAL A 473 7.63 -3.80 -7.39
C VAL A 473 6.66 -4.47 -8.36
N LEU A 474 5.36 -4.47 -8.06
CA LEU A 474 4.34 -5.05 -8.95
C LEU A 474 4.33 -4.34 -10.32
N ILE A 475 4.28 -3.00 -10.32
CA ILE A 475 4.24 -2.21 -11.56
C ILE A 475 5.48 -2.50 -12.42
N ALA A 476 6.68 -2.55 -11.82
CA ALA A 476 7.92 -2.83 -12.54
C ALA A 476 7.94 -4.24 -13.15
N ILE A 477 7.48 -5.25 -12.39
CA ILE A 477 7.45 -6.64 -12.88
C ILE A 477 6.42 -6.80 -13.99
N GLU A 478 5.18 -6.32 -13.82
CA GLU A 478 4.14 -6.39 -14.86
C GLU A 478 4.57 -5.68 -16.13
N THR A 479 5.16 -4.48 -16.00
CA THR A 479 5.72 -3.75 -17.15
C THR A 479 6.79 -4.56 -17.85
N SER A 480 7.72 -5.15 -17.10
CA SER A 480 8.81 -5.95 -17.66
C SER A 480 8.31 -7.18 -18.42
N ILE A 481 7.29 -7.88 -17.89
CA ILE A 481 6.68 -9.02 -18.58
C ILE A 481 6.08 -8.58 -19.92
N ASN A 482 5.28 -7.51 -19.95
CA ASN A 482 4.70 -6.98 -21.20
C ASN A 482 5.78 -6.56 -22.20
N LEU A 483 6.89 -5.96 -21.74
CA LEU A 483 8.01 -5.58 -22.61
C LEU A 483 8.69 -6.82 -23.21
N MET A 484 8.91 -7.87 -22.41
CA MET A 484 9.48 -9.14 -22.88
C MET A 484 8.58 -9.82 -23.92
N GLU A 485 7.26 -9.81 -23.71
CA GLU A 485 6.28 -10.38 -24.65
C GLU A 485 6.34 -9.70 -26.03
N CYS A 486 6.69 -8.40 -26.06
CA CYS A 486 6.91 -7.65 -27.30
C CYS A 486 8.38 -7.67 -27.78
N ASN A 487 9.24 -8.52 -27.20
CA ASN A 487 10.68 -8.60 -27.48
C ASN A 487 11.40 -7.24 -27.36
N TYR A 488 10.95 -6.40 -26.42
CA TYR A 488 11.48 -5.06 -26.16
C TYR A 488 12.50 -5.09 -25.00
N PRO A 489 13.61 -4.32 -25.06
CA PRO A 489 14.61 -4.31 -23.99
C PRO A 489 14.03 -3.86 -22.64
N VAL A 490 14.46 -4.53 -21.56
CA VAL A 490 14.00 -4.22 -20.20
C VAL A 490 15.16 -3.66 -19.39
N LYS A 491 15.00 -2.43 -18.90
CA LYS A 491 16.01 -1.71 -18.13
C LYS A 491 15.46 -1.24 -16.78
N PRO A 492 15.67 -1.98 -15.69
CA PRO A 492 14.98 -1.73 -14.41
C PRO A 492 15.15 -0.33 -13.83
N LEU A 493 16.35 0.28 -13.96
CA LEU A 493 16.57 1.67 -13.51
C LEU A 493 15.72 2.68 -14.26
N GLU A 494 15.63 2.55 -15.59
CA GLU A 494 14.78 3.42 -16.42
C GLU A 494 13.30 3.25 -16.07
N LEU A 495 12.86 2.01 -15.75
CA LEU A 495 11.50 1.76 -15.28
C LEU A 495 11.21 2.48 -13.95
N VAL A 496 12.12 2.37 -12.97
CA VAL A 496 11.98 3.07 -11.68
C VAL A 496 11.97 4.57 -11.86
N GLN A 497 12.88 5.10 -12.66
CA GLN A 497 12.96 6.53 -12.94
C GLN A 497 11.64 7.04 -13.51
N ARG A 498 11.10 6.36 -14.53
CA ARG A 498 9.81 6.71 -15.13
C ARG A 498 8.68 6.64 -14.12
N MET A 499 8.59 5.58 -13.32
CA MET A 499 7.62 5.49 -12.24
C MET A 499 7.71 6.66 -11.24
N ARG A 500 8.93 7.07 -10.86
CA ARG A 500 9.18 8.16 -9.90
C ARG A 500 8.89 9.56 -10.44
N GLU A 501 8.72 9.71 -11.76
CA GLU A 501 8.15 10.92 -12.38
C GLU A 501 6.65 11.06 -12.11
N HIS A 502 5.97 9.94 -11.84
CA HIS A 502 4.53 9.91 -11.57
C HIS A 502 4.20 9.87 -10.07
N ARG A 503 4.96 9.12 -9.28
CA ARG A 503 4.78 9.05 -7.82
C ARG A 503 6.14 8.86 -7.15
N ALA A 504 6.49 9.76 -6.24
CA ALA A 504 7.73 9.72 -5.50
C ALA A 504 7.98 8.36 -4.84
N MET A 505 9.24 7.94 -4.77
CA MET A 505 9.72 6.80 -3.98
C MET A 505 9.16 5.42 -4.37
N LEU A 506 8.52 5.27 -5.53
CA LEU A 506 8.16 3.94 -6.06
C LEU A 506 9.41 3.05 -6.11
N ILE A 507 9.26 1.83 -5.58
CA ILE A 507 10.35 0.94 -5.13
C ILE A 507 11.22 1.63 -4.08
N GLN A 508 11.00 1.26 -2.82
CA GLN A 508 11.48 2.02 -1.66
C GLN A 508 12.88 1.60 -1.21
N THR A 509 13.27 0.35 -1.44
CA THR A 509 14.44 -0.27 -0.81
C THR A 509 15.33 -0.94 -1.85
N THR A 510 16.64 -0.97 -1.60
CA THR A 510 17.60 -1.69 -2.47
C THR A 510 17.23 -3.17 -2.59
N GLY A 511 16.76 -3.80 -1.51
CA GLY A 511 16.29 -5.18 -1.53
C GLY A 511 15.07 -5.42 -2.43
N GLN A 512 14.11 -4.49 -2.44
CA GLN A 512 12.97 -4.55 -3.37
C GLN A 512 13.41 -4.40 -4.82
N PHE A 513 14.35 -3.48 -5.08
CA PHE A 513 14.88 -3.27 -6.42
C PHE A 513 15.70 -4.47 -6.93
N GLN A 514 16.57 -5.03 -6.09
CA GLN A 514 17.29 -6.25 -6.37
C GLN A 514 16.32 -7.39 -6.72
N PHE A 515 15.28 -7.57 -5.91
CA PHE A 515 14.28 -8.61 -6.15
C PHE A 515 13.52 -8.42 -7.46
N VAL A 516 13.20 -7.18 -7.86
CA VAL A 516 12.65 -6.89 -9.19
C VAL A 516 13.62 -7.36 -10.29
N CYS A 517 14.90 -7.02 -10.18
CA CYS A 517 15.92 -7.42 -11.15
C CYS A 517 16.05 -8.95 -11.27
N GLU A 518 16.12 -9.64 -10.13
CA GLU A 518 16.19 -11.11 -10.07
C GLU A 518 14.93 -11.76 -10.65
N THR A 519 13.75 -11.19 -10.38
CA THR A 519 12.47 -11.67 -10.91
C THR A 519 12.39 -11.51 -12.42
N ILE A 520 12.86 -10.37 -12.96
CA ILE A 520 12.93 -10.12 -14.40
C ILE A 520 13.80 -11.18 -15.09
N LEU A 521 15.01 -11.45 -14.56
CA LEU A 521 15.89 -12.49 -15.09
C LEU A 521 15.23 -13.88 -15.01
N LYS A 522 14.56 -14.19 -13.89
CA LYS A 522 13.85 -15.46 -13.70
C LYS A 522 12.74 -15.67 -14.73
N VAL A 523 11.91 -14.66 -14.96
CA VAL A 523 10.84 -14.70 -15.98
C VAL A 523 11.44 -14.90 -17.36
N PHE A 524 12.48 -14.12 -17.72
CA PHE A 524 13.13 -14.23 -19.02
C PHE A 524 13.66 -15.66 -19.28
N HIS A 525 14.37 -16.23 -18.31
CA HIS A 525 14.88 -17.59 -18.42
C HIS A 525 13.78 -18.65 -18.54
N ARG A 526 12.68 -18.50 -17.78
CA ARG A 526 11.53 -19.40 -17.86
C ARG A 526 10.91 -19.35 -19.26
N ASN A 527 10.59 -18.17 -19.76
CA ASN A 527 9.97 -17.99 -21.07
C ASN A 527 10.88 -18.47 -22.21
N HIS A 528 12.19 -18.21 -22.13
CA HIS A 528 13.16 -18.67 -23.11
C HIS A 528 13.29 -20.21 -23.10
N ALA A 529 13.27 -20.85 -21.93
CA ALA A 529 13.31 -22.30 -21.83
C ALA A 529 12.05 -22.95 -22.44
N GLU A 530 10.87 -22.38 -22.19
CA GLU A 530 9.61 -22.83 -22.77
C GLU A 530 9.59 -22.71 -24.30
N ASN A 531 10.14 -21.62 -24.86
CA ASN A 531 10.23 -21.44 -26.31
C ASN A 531 11.16 -22.47 -26.96
N LEU A 532 12.33 -22.73 -26.36
CA LEU A 532 13.24 -23.79 -26.86
C LEU A 532 12.59 -25.18 -26.84
N LEU A 533 11.77 -25.47 -25.83
CA LEU A 533 11.02 -26.73 -25.75
C LEU A 533 9.97 -26.82 -26.86
N LYS A 534 9.22 -25.74 -27.13
CA LYS A 534 8.25 -25.68 -28.22
C LYS A 534 8.90 -25.88 -29.59
N ASP A 535 10.06 -25.28 -29.82
CA ASP A 535 10.82 -25.39 -31.07
C ASP A 535 11.47 -26.77 -31.26
N SER A 536 11.66 -27.52 -30.17
CA SER A 536 12.27 -28.86 -30.18
C SER A 536 11.30 -30.02 -30.46
N ILE A 537 9.99 -29.77 -30.51
CA ILE A 537 8.98 -30.78 -30.86
C ILE A 537 8.88 -30.84 -32.39
N PRO A 538 9.28 -31.93 -33.05
CA PRO A 538 9.13 -32.05 -34.50
C PRO A 538 7.64 -32.01 -34.85
N MET A 539 7.28 -31.19 -35.83
CA MET A 539 6.01 -31.32 -36.55
C MET A 539 5.97 -32.70 -37.21
N THR A 540 5.47 -33.72 -36.50
CA THR A 540 5.09 -34.98 -37.11
C THR A 540 3.85 -34.73 -37.96
N SER A 541 4.12 -34.46 -39.25
CA SER A 541 3.32 -34.72 -40.44
C SER A 541 1.87 -35.17 -40.19
N GLN A 542 0.92 -34.26 -40.43
CA GLN A 542 -0.35 -34.67 -41.04
C GLN A 542 -0.06 -34.94 -42.53
N SER A 543 -0.07 -36.22 -42.90
CA SER A 543 -0.20 -36.72 -44.26
C SER A 543 -1.55 -37.40 -44.39
#